data_AF-A0A6G1DQ04-F1
#
_entry.id   AF-A0A6G1DQ04-F1
#
_cell.length_a   1.000
_cell.length_b   1.000
_cell.length_c   1.000
_cell.angle_alpha   90.00
_cell.angle_beta   90.00
_cell.angle_gamma   90.00
#
_symmetry.space_group_name_H-M   'P 1'
#
loop_
_entity.id
_entity.type
_entity.pdbx_description
1 polymer ?
#
loop_
_entity_poly.entity_id
_entity_poly.type
_entity_poly.pdbx_seq_one_letter_code
_entity_poly.pdbx_strand_id
1 'polypeptide(L)'
;MGKTAWRCTLVLVAGVLLCAAVETAVGAKRVTIPDDLRDVVDDEEDDDWRHWGAAPARDDGPQPDLSGMDPAALQAELLRRHAGPSFGFVKLRLGVRRSQEEVMGIATRWSNVLRTGAVAAKFVAVDFGTLMFTMDRGQDILELKEFILSQPEAYEFKIGNVFRRPGDPPLDQVVEMLQKQKRATPSQDSNSQPYKPKVEL
;
A
#
# COMPACT_ATOMS: atom_id res chain seq x y z
N MET A 1 -91.41 19.94 26.84
CA MET A 1 -89.97 20.25 26.91
C MET A 1 -89.22 18.97 27.28
N GLY A 2 -88.61 18.25 26.34
CA GLY A 2 -88.03 16.92 26.68
C GLY A 2 -87.26 16.19 25.57
N LYS A 3 -87.12 16.77 24.36
CA LYS A 3 -86.40 16.15 23.24
C LYS A 3 -84.99 16.71 23.01
N THR A 4 -84.68 17.88 23.58
CA THR A 4 -83.38 18.55 23.47
C THR A 4 -82.41 18.13 24.58
N ALA A 5 -82.92 17.88 25.79
CA ALA A 5 -82.11 17.38 26.90
C ALA A 5 -81.46 16.02 26.59
N TRP A 6 -82.24 15.07 26.03
CA TRP A 6 -81.78 13.72 25.69
C TRP A 6 -80.62 13.72 24.67
N ARG A 7 -80.67 14.62 23.68
CA ARG A 7 -79.64 14.71 22.64
C ARG A 7 -78.31 15.25 23.19
N CYS A 8 -78.34 16.17 24.13
CA CYS A 8 -77.13 16.66 24.78
C CYS A 8 -76.52 15.62 25.74
N THR A 9 -77.32 14.84 26.45
CA THR A 9 -76.81 13.76 27.31
C THR A 9 -76.18 12.63 26.49
N LEU A 10 -76.76 12.29 25.33
CA LEU A 10 -76.18 11.26 24.43
C LEU A 10 -74.83 11.68 23.84
N VAL A 11 -74.67 12.96 23.46
CA VAL A 11 -73.39 13.47 22.94
C VAL A 11 -72.33 13.53 24.04
N LEU A 12 -72.69 13.91 25.26
CA LEU A 12 -71.76 13.92 26.39
C LEU A 12 -71.35 12.49 26.81
N VAL A 13 -72.28 11.53 26.83
CA VAL A 13 -71.96 10.12 27.12
C VAL A 13 -71.10 9.50 26.01
N ALA A 14 -71.38 9.80 24.74
CA ALA A 14 -70.55 9.34 23.62
C ALA A 14 -69.14 9.98 23.65
N GLY A 15 -69.02 11.26 24.02
CA GLY A 15 -67.73 11.93 24.20
C GLY A 15 -66.90 11.37 25.35
N VAL A 16 -67.52 11.06 26.50
CA VAL A 16 -66.84 10.42 27.64
C VAL A 16 -66.42 8.99 27.31
N LEU A 17 -67.24 8.22 26.58
CA LEU A 17 -66.87 6.89 26.08
C LEU A 17 -65.71 6.94 25.07
N LEU A 18 -65.65 7.97 24.22
CA LEU A 18 -64.55 8.14 23.27
C LEU A 18 -63.25 8.55 23.97
N CYS A 19 -63.31 9.35 25.03
CA CYS A 19 -62.14 9.68 25.85
C CYS A 19 -61.65 8.50 26.70
N ALA A 20 -62.56 7.67 27.23
CA ALA A 20 -62.21 6.48 28.01
C ALA A 20 -61.60 5.35 27.14
N ALA A 21 -61.85 5.34 25.83
CA ALA A 21 -61.29 4.35 24.90
C ALA A 21 -59.84 4.67 24.47
N VAL A 22 -59.30 5.85 24.77
CA VAL A 22 -57.94 6.25 24.37
C VAL A 22 -56.85 5.77 25.34
N GLU A 23 -57.20 5.27 26.53
CA GLU A 23 -56.20 4.91 27.57
C GLU A 23 -55.86 3.42 27.69
N THR A 24 -55.99 2.61 26.64
CA THR A 24 -55.56 1.19 26.69
C THR A 24 -54.65 0.79 25.53
N ALA A 25 -53.47 1.41 25.45
CA ALA A 25 -52.37 0.87 24.64
C ALA A 25 -50.98 1.29 25.14
N VAL A 26 -50.70 1.17 26.45
CA VAL A 26 -49.31 1.18 26.94
C VAL A 26 -49.14 -0.02 27.87
N GLY A 27 -48.69 -1.11 27.29
CA GLY A 27 -48.46 -2.36 28.00
C GLY A 27 -47.81 -3.42 27.12
N ALA A 28 -46.97 -3.01 26.15
CA ALA A 28 -46.04 -3.95 25.54
C ALA A 28 -45.07 -4.37 26.66
N LYS A 29 -45.22 -5.61 27.15
CA LYS A 29 -44.28 -6.24 28.08
C LYS A 29 -42.88 -6.04 27.49
N ARG A 30 -42.01 -5.31 28.19
CA ARG A 30 -40.59 -5.30 27.87
C ARG A 30 -40.14 -6.75 27.89
N VAL A 31 -39.79 -7.27 26.72
CA VAL A 31 -39.10 -8.56 26.60
C VAL A 31 -37.78 -8.36 27.33
N THR A 32 -37.66 -8.96 28.51
CA THR A 32 -36.39 -9.01 29.24
C THR A 32 -35.54 -10.02 28.51
N ILE A 33 -34.65 -9.53 27.64
CA ILE A 33 -33.63 -10.36 27.01
C ILE A 33 -32.71 -10.79 28.17
N PRO A 34 -32.61 -12.10 28.48
CA PRO A 34 -31.63 -12.55 29.46
C PRO A 34 -30.24 -12.18 28.97
N ASP A 35 -29.43 -11.57 29.84
CA ASP A 35 -28.04 -11.18 29.55
C ASP A 35 -27.12 -12.41 29.36
N ASP A 36 -27.65 -13.60 29.67
CA ASP A 36 -26.99 -14.88 29.49
C ASP A 36 -27.26 -15.41 28.08
N LEU A 37 -26.39 -15.03 27.14
CA LEU A 37 -26.40 -15.45 25.73
C LEU A 37 -25.63 -16.76 25.49
N ARG A 38 -25.32 -17.53 26.55
CA ARG A 38 -24.51 -18.77 26.43
C ARG A 38 -25.23 -19.90 25.71
N ASP A 39 -26.55 -19.82 25.57
CA ASP A 39 -27.39 -20.76 24.82
C ASP A 39 -27.58 -20.38 23.35
N VAL A 40 -27.10 -19.20 22.93
CA VAL A 40 -27.08 -18.77 21.54
C VAL A 40 -25.87 -19.40 20.85
N VAL A 41 -26.13 -20.44 20.08
CA VAL A 41 -25.14 -21.00 19.13
C VAL A 41 -25.25 -20.18 17.85
N ASP A 42 -24.20 -19.41 17.53
CA ASP A 42 -24.09 -18.66 16.28
C ASP A 42 -23.78 -19.64 15.14
N ASP A 43 -24.81 -20.09 14.44
CA ASP A 43 -24.71 -20.94 13.25
C ASP A 43 -24.69 -20.13 11.94
N GLU A 44 -24.68 -18.79 12.04
CA GLU A 44 -24.72 -17.84 10.92
C GLU A 44 -23.33 -17.28 10.55
N GLU A 45 -22.25 -17.86 11.08
CA GLU A 45 -20.92 -17.71 10.48
C GLU A 45 -20.89 -18.46 9.14
N ASP A 46 -21.26 -17.73 8.08
CA ASP A 46 -21.12 -18.15 6.69
C ASP A 46 -19.72 -18.75 6.48
N ASP A 47 -19.66 -19.81 5.67
CA ASP A 47 -18.41 -20.42 5.26
C ASP A 47 -17.43 -19.33 4.78
N ASP A 48 -17.89 -18.39 3.96
CA ASP A 48 -17.11 -17.23 3.50
C ASP A 48 -16.40 -16.43 4.61
N TRP A 49 -16.96 -16.38 5.82
CA TRP A 49 -16.34 -15.72 6.97
C TRP A 49 -15.22 -16.56 7.61
N ARG A 50 -15.37 -17.89 7.66
CA ARG A 50 -14.30 -18.81 8.07
C ARG A 50 -13.10 -18.77 7.11
N HIS A 51 -13.35 -18.39 5.86
CA HIS A 51 -12.36 -18.35 4.79
C HIS A 51 -11.70 -16.97 4.69
N TRP A 52 -12.25 -15.97 5.39
CA TRP A 52 -11.78 -14.60 5.33
C TRP A 52 -10.37 -14.50 5.94
N GLY A 53 -9.38 -14.24 5.08
CA GLY A 53 -7.96 -14.19 5.47
C GLY A 53 -7.23 -15.53 5.34
N ALA A 54 -7.91 -16.61 4.92
CA ALA A 54 -7.23 -17.81 4.48
C ALA A 54 -6.40 -17.49 3.24
N ALA A 55 -5.11 -17.82 3.27
CA ALA A 55 -4.29 -17.72 2.07
C ALA A 55 -4.91 -18.59 0.98
N PRO A 56 -5.06 -18.10 -0.27
CA PRO A 56 -5.55 -18.93 -1.36
C PRO A 56 -4.70 -20.20 -1.40
N ALA A 57 -5.34 -21.35 -1.54
CA ALA A 57 -4.65 -22.62 -1.69
C ALA A 57 -3.60 -22.44 -2.79
N ARG A 58 -2.32 -22.50 -2.40
CA ARG A 58 -1.23 -22.44 -3.37
C ARG A 58 -1.40 -23.68 -4.25
N ASP A 59 -1.77 -23.48 -5.50
CA ASP A 59 -1.70 -24.51 -6.53
C ASP A 59 -0.22 -24.73 -6.87
N ASP A 60 0.51 -25.24 -5.88
CA ASP A 60 1.88 -25.70 -6.04
C ASP A 60 1.80 -27.05 -6.74
N GLY A 61 1.53 -27.02 -8.04
CA GLY A 61 1.63 -28.20 -8.90
C GLY A 61 2.92 -28.99 -8.62
N PRO A 62 2.96 -30.28 -8.99
CA PRO A 62 4.00 -31.22 -8.56
C PRO A 62 5.40 -30.61 -8.60
N GLN A 63 6.18 -30.83 -7.54
CA GLN A 63 7.54 -30.29 -7.47
C GLN A 63 8.34 -30.77 -8.67
N PRO A 64 9.07 -29.89 -9.37
CA PRO A 64 9.85 -30.30 -10.53
C PRO A 64 11.02 -31.14 -10.02
N ASP A 65 11.43 -32.15 -10.79
CA ASP A 65 12.67 -32.83 -10.47
C ASP A 65 13.86 -31.91 -10.79
N LEU A 66 14.40 -31.28 -9.73
CA LEU A 66 15.53 -30.36 -9.81
C LEU A 66 16.87 -31.09 -9.94
N SER A 67 16.90 -32.41 -9.76
CA SER A 67 18.14 -33.19 -9.62
C SER A 67 18.95 -33.32 -10.91
N GLY A 68 18.30 -33.12 -12.07
CA GLY A 68 18.92 -33.23 -13.40
C GLY A 68 18.96 -31.92 -14.20
N MET A 69 18.57 -30.79 -13.60
CA MET A 69 18.53 -29.50 -14.32
C MET A 69 19.91 -28.82 -14.38
N ASP A 70 20.16 -28.14 -15.51
CA ASP A 70 21.31 -27.23 -15.66
C ASP A 70 21.23 -26.07 -14.64
N PRO A 71 22.35 -25.54 -14.09
CA PRO A 71 22.31 -24.50 -13.07
C PRO A 71 21.55 -23.23 -13.47
N ALA A 72 21.56 -22.85 -14.76
CA ALA A 72 20.81 -21.70 -15.24
C ALA A 72 19.29 -21.97 -15.26
N ALA A 73 18.90 -23.19 -15.66
CA ALA A 73 17.50 -23.63 -15.64
C ALA A 73 16.96 -23.77 -14.22
N LEU A 74 17.78 -24.29 -13.30
CA LEU A 74 17.43 -24.45 -11.89
C LEU A 74 17.21 -23.08 -11.21
N GLN A 75 18.05 -22.08 -11.53
CA GLN A 75 17.87 -20.71 -11.06
C GLN A 75 16.58 -20.08 -11.62
N ALA A 76 16.27 -20.31 -12.89
CA ALA A 76 15.03 -19.81 -13.50
C ALA A 76 13.78 -20.44 -12.85
N GLU A 77 13.79 -21.74 -12.57
CA GLU A 77 12.66 -22.43 -11.91
C GLU A 77 12.47 -21.99 -10.46
N LEU A 78 13.56 -21.80 -9.71
CA LEU A 78 13.50 -21.25 -8.35
C LEU A 78 12.95 -19.82 -8.34
N LEU A 79 13.35 -18.97 -9.30
CA LEU A 79 12.80 -17.63 -9.45
C LEU A 79 11.32 -17.67 -9.86
N ARG A 80 10.94 -18.58 -10.76
CA ARG A 80 9.54 -18.78 -11.18
C ARG A 80 8.64 -19.19 -10.02
N ARG A 81 9.15 -20.02 -9.10
CA ARG A 81 8.45 -20.46 -7.90
C ARG A 81 8.57 -19.51 -6.71
N HIS A 82 9.39 -18.45 -6.81
CA HIS A 82 9.47 -17.44 -5.76
C HIS A 82 8.22 -16.56 -5.78
N ALA A 83 7.13 -17.12 -5.26
CA ALA A 83 5.80 -16.54 -5.25
C ALA A 83 5.51 -15.68 -4.01
N GLY A 84 6.53 -15.35 -3.23
CA GLY A 84 6.40 -14.61 -1.99
C GLY A 84 6.59 -13.10 -2.16
N PRO A 85 6.21 -12.31 -1.14
CA PRO A 85 6.55 -10.90 -1.09
C PRO A 85 8.06 -10.73 -1.22
N SER A 86 8.47 -9.83 -2.11
CA SER A 86 9.87 -9.55 -2.39
C SER A 86 10.14 -8.06 -2.26
N PHE A 87 11.34 -7.71 -1.85
CA PHE A 87 11.78 -6.32 -1.78
C PHE A 87 13.22 -6.20 -2.22
N GLY A 88 13.60 -5.00 -2.63
CA GLY A 88 14.96 -4.73 -3.07
C GLY A 88 15.23 -3.25 -3.21
N PHE A 89 16.42 -2.94 -3.69
CA PHE A 89 16.91 -1.58 -3.79
C PHE A 89 17.40 -1.29 -5.20
N VAL A 90 17.15 -0.06 -5.65
CA VAL A 90 17.67 0.46 -6.90
C VAL A 90 18.53 1.66 -6.60
N LYS A 91 19.79 1.62 -7.01
CA LYS A 91 20.64 2.80 -6.98
C LYS A 91 20.52 3.54 -8.29
N LEU A 92 20.27 4.84 -8.20
CA LEU A 92 20.22 5.74 -9.31
C LEU A 92 21.64 6.15 -9.73
N ARG A 93 21.80 6.60 -10.99
CA ARG A 93 23.09 7.08 -11.50
C ARG A 93 23.65 8.18 -10.61
N LEU A 94 24.88 7.95 -10.16
CA LEU A 94 25.70 8.90 -9.41
C LEU A 94 26.18 10.04 -10.32
N GLY A 95 26.44 11.21 -9.74
CA GLY A 95 26.95 12.39 -10.46
C GLY A 95 25.86 13.34 -10.97
N VAL A 96 24.60 12.90 -11.02
CA VAL A 96 23.45 13.78 -11.25
C VAL A 96 22.93 14.27 -9.89
N ARG A 97 22.99 15.57 -9.65
CA ARG A 97 22.35 16.19 -8.48
C ARG A 97 20.84 16.05 -8.65
N ARG A 98 20.19 15.37 -7.70
CA ARG A 98 18.72 15.26 -7.65
C ARG A 98 18.18 15.82 -6.35
N SER A 99 17.01 16.44 -6.40
CA SER A 99 16.24 16.78 -5.20
C SER A 99 15.43 15.58 -4.70
N GLN A 100 14.92 15.65 -3.47
CA GLN A 100 14.10 14.58 -2.90
C GLN A 100 12.79 14.44 -3.68
N GLU A 101 12.19 15.55 -4.10
CA GLU A 101 10.98 15.61 -4.89
C GLU A 101 11.17 14.95 -6.26
N GLU A 102 12.33 15.15 -6.89
CA GLU A 102 12.65 14.50 -8.17
C GLU A 102 12.72 12.98 -8.02
N VAL A 103 13.37 12.49 -6.97
CA VAL A 103 13.51 11.05 -6.69
C VAL A 103 12.17 10.42 -6.31
N MET A 104 11.36 11.12 -5.50
CA MET A 104 9.98 10.73 -5.23
C MET A 104 9.15 10.71 -6.52
N GLY A 105 9.38 11.66 -7.43
CA GLY A 105 8.78 11.70 -8.75
C GLY A 105 9.15 10.48 -9.59
N ILE A 106 10.42 10.07 -9.59
CA ILE A 106 10.88 8.84 -10.25
C ILE A 106 10.16 7.62 -9.65
N ALA A 107 10.17 7.49 -8.32
CA ALA A 107 9.51 6.39 -7.62
C ALA A 107 8.01 6.28 -7.98
N THR A 108 7.31 7.42 -7.96
CA THR A 108 5.88 7.48 -8.30
C THR A 108 5.64 7.13 -9.77
N ARG A 109 6.46 7.66 -10.69
CA ARG A 109 6.36 7.34 -12.13
C ARG A 109 6.58 5.85 -12.38
N TRP A 110 7.64 5.28 -11.84
CA TRP A 110 7.94 3.85 -12.02
C TRP A 110 6.86 2.96 -11.43
N SER A 111 6.36 3.28 -10.23
CA SER A 111 5.23 2.56 -9.62
C SER A 111 3.99 2.59 -10.51
N ASN A 112 3.68 3.75 -11.13
CA ASN A 112 2.55 3.87 -12.03
C ASN A 112 2.72 3.08 -13.33
N VAL A 113 3.91 3.12 -13.94
CA VAL A 113 4.20 2.38 -15.18
C VAL A 113 4.11 0.88 -14.93
N LEU A 114 4.68 0.38 -13.83
CA LEU A 114 4.62 -1.04 -13.48
C LEU A 114 3.19 -1.48 -13.16
N ARG A 115 2.42 -0.65 -12.45
CA ARG A 115 1.00 -0.90 -12.20
C ARG A 115 0.21 -1.00 -13.52
N THR A 116 0.51 -0.18 -14.53
CA THR A 116 -0.12 -0.32 -15.86
C THR A 116 0.31 -1.58 -16.60
N GLY A 117 1.51 -2.09 -16.34
CA GLY A 117 2.01 -3.36 -16.86
C GLY A 117 1.57 -4.59 -16.06
N ALA A 118 0.59 -4.48 -15.16
CA ALA A 118 0.14 -5.53 -14.25
C ALA A 118 1.22 -6.08 -13.27
N VAL A 119 2.37 -5.41 -13.18
CA VAL A 119 3.43 -5.72 -12.21
C VAL A 119 3.13 -4.98 -10.90
N ALA A 120 2.82 -5.73 -9.85
CA ALA A 120 2.45 -5.20 -8.54
C ALA A 120 3.69 -4.79 -7.72
N ALA A 121 4.48 -3.86 -8.25
CA ALA A 121 5.66 -3.31 -7.57
C ALA A 121 5.46 -1.83 -7.20
N LYS A 122 5.77 -1.49 -5.95
CA LYS A 122 5.69 -0.13 -5.42
C LYS A 122 7.08 0.37 -5.05
N PHE A 123 7.43 1.56 -5.51
CA PHE A 123 8.69 2.23 -5.24
C PHE A 123 8.53 3.33 -4.19
N VAL A 124 9.53 3.45 -3.33
CA VAL A 124 9.65 4.49 -2.30
C VAL A 124 11.05 5.07 -2.37
N ALA A 125 11.16 6.40 -2.32
CA ALA A 125 12.44 7.09 -2.21
C ALA A 125 13.01 6.92 -0.80
N VAL A 126 14.22 6.36 -0.69
CA VAL A 126 14.93 6.20 0.58
C VAL A 126 15.93 7.34 0.78
N ASP A 127 16.60 7.74 -0.29
CA ASP A 127 17.61 8.82 -0.31
C ASP A 127 17.68 9.43 -1.72
N PHE A 128 18.46 10.50 -1.92
CA PHE A 128 18.63 11.21 -3.20
C PHE A 128 19.17 10.33 -4.35
N GLY A 129 19.71 9.15 -4.05
CA GLY A 129 20.24 8.22 -5.04
C GLY A 129 19.71 6.79 -4.91
N THR A 130 18.74 6.53 -4.02
CA THR A 130 18.30 5.16 -3.73
C THR A 130 16.79 5.08 -3.64
N LEU A 131 16.23 4.14 -4.39
CA LEU A 131 14.84 3.73 -4.28
C LEU A 131 14.77 2.34 -3.65
N MET A 132 13.79 2.11 -2.79
CA MET A 132 13.39 0.78 -2.37
C MET A 132 12.13 0.39 -3.13
N PHE A 133 12.01 -0.88 -3.49
CA PHE A 133 10.76 -1.42 -4.01
C PHE A 133 10.27 -2.57 -3.15
N THR A 134 8.95 -2.73 -3.12
CA THR A 134 8.26 -3.89 -2.57
C THR A 134 7.32 -4.45 -3.62
N MET A 135 7.21 -5.76 -3.71
CA MET A 135 6.24 -6.45 -4.56
C MET A 135 5.60 -7.60 -3.81
N ASP A 136 4.31 -7.83 -4.07
CA ASP A 136 3.56 -8.91 -3.42
C ASP A 136 3.84 -10.26 -4.12
N ARG A 137 4.06 -10.21 -5.44
CA ARG A 137 4.35 -11.36 -6.31
C ARG A 137 5.80 -11.31 -6.80
N GLY A 138 6.65 -12.13 -6.21
CA GLY A 138 8.05 -12.29 -6.62
C GLY A 138 8.24 -12.87 -8.04
N GLN A 139 7.21 -13.45 -8.65
CA GLN A 139 7.28 -14.03 -10.00
C GLN A 139 7.60 -12.98 -11.07
N ASP A 140 7.12 -11.74 -10.86
CA ASP A 140 7.26 -10.63 -11.82
C ASP A 140 8.63 -9.94 -11.70
N ILE A 141 9.58 -10.53 -10.95
CA ILE A 141 10.89 -9.92 -10.68
C ILE A 141 11.77 -9.79 -11.93
N LEU A 142 11.64 -10.71 -12.89
CA LEU A 142 12.40 -10.65 -14.14
C LEU A 142 11.95 -9.48 -15.01
N GLU A 143 10.63 -9.27 -15.13
CA GLU A 143 10.05 -8.13 -15.82
C GLU A 143 10.45 -6.82 -15.13
N LEU A 144 10.41 -6.79 -13.79
CA LEU A 144 10.87 -5.64 -13.03
C LEU A 144 12.34 -5.34 -13.30
N LYS A 145 13.21 -6.36 -13.28
CA LYS A 145 14.63 -6.20 -13.56
C LYS A 145 14.86 -5.61 -14.95
N GLU A 146 14.18 -6.13 -15.97
CA GLU A 146 14.30 -5.62 -17.34
C GLU A 146 13.85 -4.17 -17.44
N PHE A 147 12.69 -3.84 -16.86
CA PHE A 147 12.18 -2.47 -16.80
C PHE A 147 13.19 -1.52 -16.15
N ILE A 148 13.68 -1.86 -14.96
CA ILE A 148 14.62 -1.00 -14.21
C ILE A 148 15.93 -0.81 -14.97
N LEU A 149 16.50 -1.88 -15.52
CA LEU A 149 17.72 -1.80 -16.31
C LEU A 149 17.50 -1.11 -17.66
N SER A 150 16.26 -0.87 -18.12
CA SER A 150 15.98 -0.03 -19.28
C SER A 150 15.96 1.47 -18.91
N GLN A 151 15.59 1.84 -17.67
CA GLN A 151 15.47 3.24 -17.24
C GLN A 151 16.83 3.96 -17.12
N PRO A 152 17.07 5.07 -17.85
CA PRO A 152 18.37 5.75 -17.88
C PRO A 152 18.85 6.23 -16.50
N GLU A 153 17.93 6.48 -15.58
CA GLU A 153 18.22 6.89 -14.22
C GLU A 153 18.77 5.76 -13.35
N ALA A 154 18.51 4.49 -13.69
CA ALA A 154 18.96 3.33 -12.92
C ALA A 154 20.43 2.98 -13.21
N TYR A 155 21.15 2.62 -12.15
CA TYR A 155 22.54 2.16 -12.20
C TYR A 155 22.69 0.71 -11.70
N GLU A 156 22.21 0.43 -10.48
CA GLU A 156 22.24 -0.90 -9.88
C GLU A 156 20.85 -1.31 -9.43
N PHE A 157 20.47 -2.55 -9.72
CA PHE A 157 19.28 -3.21 -9.19
C PHE A 157 19.73 -4.34 -8.25
N LYS A 158 19.30 -4.30 -6.99
CA LYS A 158 19.71 -5.25 -5.95
C LYS A 158 18.50 -6.00 -5.41
N ILE A 159 18.47 -7.31 -5.65
CA ILE A 159 17.56 -8.26 -5.01
C ILE A 159 18.31 -9.56 -4.75
N GLY A 160 18.76 -9.76 -3.50
CA GLY A 160 19.77 -10.78 -3.15
C GLY A 160 21.13 -10.46 -3.79
N ASN A 161 21.22 -10.65 -5.12
CA ASN A 161 22.35 -10.31 -5.98
C ASN A 161 22.25 -8.90 -6.57
N VAL A 162 23.39 -8.38 -7.04
CA VAL A 162 23.51 -7.07 -7.69
C VAL A 162 23.49 -7.25 -9.20
N PHE A 163 22.57 -6.55 -9.87
CA PHE A 163 22.42 -6.52 -11.32
C PHE A 163 22.75 -5.12 -11.85
N ARG A 164 23.47 -5.07 -12.96
CA ARG A 164 23.92 -3.85 -13.65
C ARG A 164 23.71 -4.01 -15.15
N ARG A 165 23.73 -2.89 -15.88
CA ARG A 165 23.79 -2.94 -17.34
C ARG A 165 25.15 -3.51 -17.79
N PRO A 166 25.20 -4.25 -18.91
CA PRO A 166 26.46 -4.72 -19.45
C PRO A 166 27.43 -3.54 -19.66
N GLY A 167 28.63 -3.63 -19.10
CA GLY A 167 29.69 -2.61 -19.23
C GLY A 167 29.73 -1.53 -18.15
N ASP A 168 28.72 -1.42 -17.27
CA ASP A 168 28.77 -0.46 -16.16
C ASP A 168 29.74 -0.95 -15.05
N PRO A 169 30.69 -0.12 -14.59
CA PRO A 169 31.67 -0.52 -13.56
C PRO A 169 31.03 -0.72 -12.18
N PRO A 170 31.74 -1.30 -11.19
CA PRO A 170 31.26 -1.33 -9.82
C PRO A 170 31.03 0.07 -9.26
N LEU A 171 29.97 0.23 -8.44
CA LEU A 171 29.60 1.53 -7.87
C LEU A 171 30.76 2.19 -7.11
N ASP A 172 31.55 1.40 -6.38
CA ASP A 172 32.69 1.89 -5.59
C ASP A 172 33.71 2.59 -6.50
N GLN A 173 33.96 2.05 -7.69
CA GLN A 173 34.85 2.67 -8.68
C GLN A 173 34.26 3.98 -9.21
N VAL A 174 32.95 4.06 -9.44
CA VAL A 174 32.30 5.31 -9.87
C VAL A 174 32.39 6.37 -8.79
N VAL A 175 32.18 6.00 -7.51
CA VAL A 175 32.34 6.92 -6.39
C VAL A 175 33.77 7.44 -6.34
N GLU A 176 34.77 6.58 -6.46
CA GLU A 176 36.18 7.00 -6.51
C GLU A 176 36.48 7.92 -7.69
N MET A 177 35.98 7.61 -8.89
CA MET A 177 36.16 8.44 -10.09
C MET A 177 35.53 9.82 -9.91
N LEU A 178 34.31 9.91 -9.37
CA LEU A 178 33.64 11.17 -9.08
C LEU A 178 34.38 11.97 -8.01
N GLN A 179 34.91 11.32 -6.97
CA GLN A 179 35.74 11.98 -5.96
C GLN A 179 37.05 12.51 -6.56
N LYS A 180 37.71 11.75 -7.43
CA LYS A 180 38.92 12.19 -8.14
C LYS A 180 38.63 13.38 -9.05
N GLN A 181 37.53 13.36 -9.82
CA GLN A 181 37.09 14.48 -10.63
C GLN A 181 36.81 15.73 -9.77
N LYS A 182 36.09 15.58 -8.66
CA LYS A 182 35.81 16.70 -7.74
C LYS A 182 37.09 17.30 -7.15
N ARG A 183 38.12 16.49 -6.88
CA ARG A 183 39.42 16.97 -6.40
C ARG A 183 40.25 17.63 -7.50
N ALA A 184 40.09 17.18 -8.75
CA ALA A 184 40.81 17.71 -9.91
C ALA A 184 40.24 19.06 -10.41
N THR A 185 38.98 19.37 -10.09
CA THR A 185 38.37 20.68 -10.39
C THR A 185 38.30 21.51 -9.11
N PRO A 186 39.30 22.36 -8.81
CA PRO A 186 39.19 23.26 -7.67
C PRO A 186 38.06 24.26 -7.97
N SER A 187 37.06 24.29 -7.10
CA SER A 187 35.99 25.29 -7.12
C SER A 187 36.61 26.68 -6.99
N GLN A 188 36.67 27.42 -8.10
CA GLN A 188 36.78 28.88 -8.08
C GLN A 188 35.44 29.45 -7.62
N ASP A 189 35.16 29.35 -6.33
CA ASP A 189 34.08 30.12 -5.68
C ASP A 189 34.64 30.65 -4.35
N SER A 190 35.52 31.64 -4.47
CA SER A 190 35.89 32.53 -3.38
C SER A 190 35.65 33.97 -3.82
N ASN A 191 34.38 34.33 -4.03
CA ASN A 191 33.96 35.73 -4.03
C ASN A 191 33.32 36.04 -2.67
N SER A 192 34.15 36.01 -1.63
CA SER A 192 33.81 36.60 -0.33
C SER A 192 33.87 38.13 -0.48
N GLN A 193 32.75 38.76 -0.81
CA GLN A 193 32.61 40.19 -0.55
C GLN A 193 32.55 40.40 0.98
N PRO A 194 33.43 41.23 1.56
CA PRO A 194 33.37 41.52 2.99
C PRO A 194 32.11 42.33 3.29
N TYR A 195 31.29 41.80 4.21
CA TYR A 195 30.14 42.49 4.78
C TYR A 195 30.60 43.81 5.43
N LYS A 196 30.13 44.95 4.91
CA LYS A 196 30.28 46.25 5.56
C LYS A 196 29.13 46.43 6.57
N PRO A 197 29.41 46.52 7.89
CA PRO A 197 28.37 46.90 8.84
C PRO A 197 27.99 48.36 8.59
N LYS A 198 26.69 48.59 8.37
CA LYS A 198 26.13 49.93 8.24
C LYS A 198 25.94 50.50 9.64
N VAL A 199 26.87 51.35 10.06
CA VAL A 199 26.74 52.23 11.23
C VAL A 199 26.54 53.66 10.72
N GLU A 200 25.82 54.47 11.51
CA GLU A 200 25.54 55.91 11.43
C GLU A 200 24.25 56.31 10.68
N LEU A 201 23.32 57.10 11.26
CA LEU A 201 23.28 57.94 12.47
C LEU A 201 21.91 57.86 13.17
#